data_AF-A0A6B2DBZ0-F1
#
_entry.id   AF-A0A6B2DBZ0-F1
#
_cell.length_a   1.000
_cell.length_b   1.000
_cell.length_c   1.000
_cell.angle_alpha   90.00
_cell.angle_beta   90.00
_cell.angle_gamma   90.00
#
_symmetry.space_group_name_H-M   'P 1'
#
loop_
_entity.id
_entity.type
_entity.pdbx_description
1 polymer ?
#
loop_
_entity_poly.entity_id
_entity_poly.type
_entity_poly.pdbx_seq_one_letter_code
_entity_poly.pdbx_strand_id
1 'polypeptide(L)' 'MSTLDTMASEALDAHFAQLEDRLGHDYAEVARPRLHDLVDHERARFAGARVHAFVPILVERAVRATLARP' A
#
# COMPACT_ATOMS: atom_id res chain seq x y z
N MET A 1 2.51 -14.43 -19.95
CA MET A 1 1.78 -13.62 -18.96
C MET A 1 0.33 -14.00 -19.08
N SER A 2 -0.23 -14.70 -18.09
CA SER A 2 -1.58 -15.27 -18.16
C SER A 2 -2.61 -14.21 -17.76
N THR A 3 -3.84 -14.28 -18.26
CA THR A 3 -4.93 -13.35 -17.91
C THR A 3 -5.19 -13.27 -16.40
N LEU A 4 -4.94 -14.37 -15.68
CA LEU A 4 -5.01 -14.45 -14.21
C LEU A 4 -3.98 -13.56 -13.50
N ASP A 5 -2.76 -13.45 -14.04
CA ASP A 5 -1.71 -12.60 -13.46
C ASP A 5 -2.07 -11.13 -13.59
N THR A 6 -2.67 -10.72 -14.71
CA THR A 6 -3.13 -9.35 -14.94
C THR A 6 -4.27 -8.97 -13.99
N MET A 7 -5.29 -9.81 -13.85
CA MET A 7 -6.41 -9.52 -12.93
C MET A 7 -5.97 -9.47 -11.47
N ALA A 8 -5.03 -10.34 -11.06
CA ALA A 8 -4.47 -10.31 -9.71
C ALA A 8 -3.66 -9.03 -9.46
N SER A 9 -2.92 -8.54 -10.46
CA SER A 9 -2.20 -7.27 -10.38
C SER A 9 -3.15 -6.07 -10.28
N GLU A 10 -4.17 -6.02 -11.13
CA GLU A 10 -5.18 -4.94 -11.11
C GLU A 10 -5.96 -4.90 -9.78
N ALA A 11 -6.33 -6.06 -9.24
CA ALA A 11 -6.97 -6.15 -7.94
C ALA A 11 -6.05 -5.65 -6.81
N LEU A 12 -4.75 -5.95 -6.90
CA LEU A 12 -3.77 -5.47 -5.93
C LEU A 12 -3.58 -3.96 -6.02
N ASP A 13 -3.52 -3.39 -7.22
CA ASP A 13 -3.43 -1.94 -7.42
C ASP A 13 -4.67 -1.23 -6.89
N ALA A 14 -5.87 -1.78 -7.11
CA ALA A 14 -7.10 -1.26 -6.53
C ALA A 14 -7.10 -1.30 -4.99
N HIS A 15 -6.54 -2.37 -4.39
CA HIS A 15 -6.38 -2.46 -2.94
C HIS A 15 -5.44 -1.38 -2.39
N PHE A 16 -4.36 -1.05 -3.10
CA PHE A 16 -3.44 0.03 -2.70
C PHE A 16 -4.08 1.41 -2.82
N ALA A 17 -4.84 1.67 -3.87
CA ALA A 17 -5.59 2.93 -4.01
C ALA A 17 -6.58 3.12 -2.84
N GLN A 18 -7.34 2.07 -2.50
CA GLN A 18 -8.26 2.11 -1.34
C GLN A 18 -7.52 2.28 -0.01
N LEU A 19 -6.34 1.69 0.14
CA LEU A 19 -5.49 1.85 1.32
C LEU A 19 -5.01 3.30 1.46
N GLU A 20 -4.54 3.92 0.37
CA GLU A 20 -4.12 5.32 0.37
C GLU A 20 -5.27 6.26 0.73
N ASP A 21 -6.47 6.03 0.19
CA ASP A 21 -7.64 6.84 0.50
C ASP A 21 -8.02 6.73 1.99
N ARG A 22 -8.00 5.52 2.57
CA ARG A 22 -8.24 5.34 4.02
C ARG A 22 -7.19 6.03 4.87
N LEU A 23 -5.92 5.87 4.53
CA LEU A 23 -4.84 6.52 5.28
C LEU A 23 -4.90 8.05 5.14
N GLY A 24 -5.28 8.57 3.97
CA GLY A 24 -5.48 10.00 3.76
C GLY A 24 -6.65 10.56 4.58
N HIS A 25 -7.68 9.74 4.84
CA HIS A 25 -8.76 10.10 5.75
C HIS A 25 -8.31 10.08 7.22
N ASP A 26 -7.60 9.04 7.64
CA ASP A 26 -7.15 8.84 9.03
C ASP A 26 -6.04 9.83 9.45
N TYR A 27 -5.22 10.28 8.49
CA TYR A 27 -4.08 11.18 8.68
C TYR A 27 -4.20 12.42 7.79
N ALA A 28 -5.30 13.17 7.95
CA ALA A 28 -5.65 14.31 7.10
C ALA A 28 -4.61 15.44 7.09
N GLU A 29 -3.76 15.53 8.11
CA GLU A 29 -2.64 16.46 8.23
C GLU A 29 -1.42 16.07 7.39
N VAL A 30 -1.34 14.82 6.93
CA VAL A 30 -0.25 14.32 6.09
C VAL A 30 -0.55 14.64 4.63
N ALA A 31 0.36 15.35 3.97
CA ALA A 31 0.22 15.66 2.55
C ALA A 31 0.13 14.37 1.70
N ARG A 32 -0.84 14.32 0.78
CA ARG A 32 -1.09 13.14 -0.08
C ARG A 32 0.15 12.63 -0.83
N PRO A 33 1.04 13.50 -1.38
CA PRO A 33 2.29 13.02 -1.99
C PRO A 33 3.20 12.26 -1.01
N ARG A 34 3.34 12.75 0.22
CA ARG A 34 4.14 12.10 1.26
C ARG A 34 3.56 10.74 1.66
N LEU A 35 2.23 10.66 1.72
CA LEU A 35 1.54 9.40 2.03
C LEU A 35 1.75 8.37 0.92
N HIS A 36 1.63 8.79 -0.34
CA HIS A 36 1.92 7.96 -1.50
C HIS A 36 3.37 7.45 -1.48
N ASP A 37 4.36 8.33 -1.26
CA ASP A 37 5.77 7.96 -1.16
C ASP A 37 6.03 6.91 -0.07
N LEU A 38 5.35 7.01 1.08
CA LEU A 38 5.45 6.04 2.17
C LEU A 38 4.85 4.69 1.81
N VAL A 39 3.67 4.69 1.18
CA VAL A 39 3.00 3.47 0.72
C VAL A 39 3.85 2.78 -0.34
N ASP A 40 4.36 3.51 -1.32
CA ASP A 40 5.22 2.98 -2.37
C ASP A 40 6.54 2.44 -1.82
N HIS A 41 7.17 3.15 -0.88
CA HIS A 41 8.38 2.68 -0.21
C HIS A 41 8.17 1.33 0.47
N GLU A 42 7.09 1.20 1.26
CA GLU A 42 6.79 -0.05 1.97
C GLU A 42 6.35 -1.16 1.00
N ARG A 43 5.60 -0.84 -0.05
CA ARG A 43 5.20 -1.79 -1.11
C ARG A 43 6.42 -2.36 -1.83
N ALA A 44 7.40 -1.52 -2.16
CA ALA A 44 8.61 -1.95 -2.88
C ALA A 44 9.40 -3.03 -2.13
N ARG A 45 9.34 -3.05 -0.79
CA ARG A 45 9.98 -4.09 0.05
C ARG A 45 9.44 -5.50 -0.23
N PHE A 46 8.26 -5.61 -0.81
CA PHE A 46 7.60 -6.87 -1.15
C PHE A 46 7.62 -7.20 -2.65
N ALA A 47 8.36 -6.47 -3.48
CA ALA A 47 8.39 -6.69 -4.93
C ALA A 47 8.78 -8.12 -5.36
N GLY A 48 9.57 -8.83 -4.53
CA GLY A 48 9.96 -10.23 -4.75
C GLY A 48 9.12 -11.27 -4.00
N ALA A 49 8.05 -10.88 -3.32
CA ALA A 49 7.23 -11.80 -2.54
C ALA A 49 6.50 -12.79 -3.47
N ARG A 50 6.38 -14.05 -3.04
CA ARG A 50 5.61 -15.08 -3.77
C ARG A 50 4.11 -15.03 -3.49
N VAL A 51 3.71 -14.40 -2.38
CA VAL A 51 2.32 -14.31 -1.94
C VAL A 51 1.98 -12.84 -1.71
N HIS A 52 1.07 -12.31 -2.52
CA HIS A 52 0.73 -10.87 -2.50
C HIS A 52 -0.54 -10.55 -1.70
N ALA A 53 -1.35 -11.56 -1.38
CA ALA A 53 -2.63 -11.39 -0.69
C ALA A 53 -2.53 -10.64 0.66
N PHE A 54 -1.38 -10.77 1.35
CA PHE A 54 -1.13 -10.12 2.63
C PHE A 54 -0.31 -8.83 2.52
N VAL A 55 0.18 -8.48 1.33
CA VAL A 55 1.04 -7.31 1.17
C VAL A 55 0.29 -6.01 1.55
N PRO A 56 -0.98 -5.78 1.14
CA PRO A 56 -1.68 -4.55 1.50
C PRO A 56 -1.77 -4.31 3.02
N ILE A 57 -2.12 -5.34 3.80
CA ILE A 57 -2.25 -5.21 5.26
C ILE A 57 -0.89 -5.00 5.94
N LEU A 58 0.18 -5.60 5.42
CA LEU A 58 1.54 -5.40 5.93
C LEU A 58 2.03 -3.98 5.65
N VAL A 59 1.80 -3.48 4.43
CA VAL A 59 2.13 -2.10 4.04
C VAL A 59 1.37 -1.10 4.89
N GLU A 60 0.05 -1.27 5.03
CA GLU A 60 -0.77 -0.38 5.87
C GLU A 60 -0.22 -0.29 7.30
N ARG A 61 0.09 -1.44 7.91
CA ARG A 61 0.62 -1.49 9.28
C ARG A 61 1.97 -0.77 9.39
N ALA A 62 2.86 -0.94 8.42
CA ALA A 62 4.17 -0.29 8.41
C ALA A 62 4.06 1.24 8.25
N VAL A 63 3.17 1.71 7.37
CA VAL A 63 2.91 3.14 7.19
C VAL A 63 2.31 3.74 8.46
N ARG A 64 1.29 3.12 9.06
CA ARG A 64 0.71 3.58 10.33
C ARG A 64 1.74 3.64 11.46
N ALA A 65 2.62 2.65 11.56
CA ALA A 65 3.69 2.65 12.56
C ALA A 65 4.70 3.79 12.34
N THR A 66 4.94 4.16 11.08
CA THR A 66 5.81 5.28 10.72
C THR A 66 5.17 6.62 11.06
N LEU A 67 3.88 6.79 10.76
CA LEU A 67 3.12 8.02 11.04
C LEU A 67 2.85 8.23 12.54
N ALA A 68 2.76 7.14 13.32
CA ALA A 68 2.57 7.22 14.77
C ALA A 68 3.86 7.55 15.55
N ARG A 69 5.02 7.59 14.87
CA ARG A 69 6.28 7.96 15.50
C ARG A 69 6.35 9.50 15.62
N PRO A 70 6.62 10.05 16.82
CA PRO A 70 6.70 11.49 17.05
C PRO A 70 7.87 12.16 16.32
#